data_AF-A0A9P1H3P4-F1
#
_entry.id   AF-A0A9P1H3P4-F1
#
_cell.length_a   1.000
_cell.length_b   1.000
_cell.length_c   1.000
_cell.angle_alpha   90.00
_cell.angle_beta   90.00
_cell.angle_gamma   90.00
#
_symmetry.space_group_name_H-M   'P 1'
#
loop_
_entity.id
_entity.type
_entity.pdbx_description
1 polymer ?
#
loop_
_entity_poly.entity_id
_entity_poly.type
_entity_poly.pdbx_seq_one_letter_code
_entity_poly.pdbx_strand_id
1 'polypeptide(L)'
;MTIQPTSRPAKRSVNQAQFSGPHSHYMESLARLFDAAQTVDQIARQVEDPGLRHADKTQVGLELCTRHAAEFFAFYVCRFVLSDLSILLEKFIKRGTEWVIA
;
A
#
# COMPACT_ATOMS: atom_id res chain seq x y z
N MET A 1 27.85 8.55 4.91
CA MET A 1 26.82 9.56 5.24
C MET A 1 25.82 9.59 4.09
N THR A 2 24.66 8.96 4.25
CA THR A 2 23.49 9.23 3.41
C THR A 2 22.42 9.85 4.32
N ILE A 3 21.96 11.01 3.88
CA ILE A 3 21.23 12.02 4.64
C ILE A 3 19.72 11.75 4.44
N GLN A 4 18.99 11.75 5.55
CA GLN A 4 17.51 11.71 5.71
C GLN A 4 16.74 10.41 5.40
N PRO A 5 16.24 9.69 6.43
CA PRO A 5 15.18 8.68 6.28
C PRO A 5 13.75 9.30 6.34
N THR A 6 13.60 10.61 6.18
CA THR A 6 12.34 11.32 6.42
C THR A 6 11.70 11.88 5.16
N SER A 7 11.64 11.11 4.07
CA SER A 7 10.64 11.41 3.04
C SER A 7 9.28 11.01 3.62
N ARG A 8 8.56 11.97 4.23
CA ARG A 8 7.13 11.80 4.46
C ARG A 8 6.51 11.42 3.10
N PRO A 9 5.73 10.34 3.01
CA PRO A 9 5.05 10.01 1.77
C PRO A 9 4.27 11.23 1.32
N ALA A 10 4.29 11.54 0.02
CA ALA A 10 3.47 12.61 -0.52
C ALA A 10 2.03 12.41 -0.04
N LYS A 11 1.40 13.46 0.49
CA LYS A 11 0.02 13.38 1.01
C LYS A 11 -0.89 13.02 -0.16
N ARG A 12 -1.28 11.75 -0.27
CA ARG A 12 -2.16 11.26 -1.33
C ARG A 12 -3.60 11.44 -0.90
N SER A 13 -4.34 12.24 -1.65
CA SER A 13 -5.78 12.40 -1.42
C SER A 13 -6.52 11.25 -2.06
N VAL A 14 -6.62 10.10 -1.38
CA VAL A 14 -7.38 8.95 -1.92
C VAL A 14 -8.84 9.32 -2.19
N ASN A 15 -9.41 10.23 -1.38
CA ASN A 15 -10.76 10.79 -1.60
C ASN A 15 -10.89 11.66 -2.86
N GLN A 16 -9.80 12.05 -3.52
CA GLN A 16 -9.80 12.80 -4.78
C GLN A 16 -9.61 11.89 -6.00
N ALA A 17 -9.29 10.60 -5.80
CA ALA A 17 -9.16 9.66 -6.89
C ALA A 17 -10.55 9.32 -7.45
N GLN A 18 -10.78 9.62 -8.72
CA GLN A 18 -11.99 9.21 -9.43
C GLN A 18 -11.68 7.98 -10.28
N PHE A 19 -12.38 6.88 -10.00
CA PHE A 19 -12.27 5.64 -10.76
C PHE A 19 -13.50 5.49 -11.66
N SER A 20 -13.27 5.26 -12.95
CA SER A 20 -14.34 5.07 -13.93
C SER A 20 -14.26 3.70 -14.59
N GLY A 21 -15.38 3.25 -15.16
CA GLY A 21 -15.47 2.00 -15.90
C GLY A 21 -15.86 0.78 -15.06
N PRO A 22 -15.81 -0.42 -15.65
CA PRO A 22 -16.42 -1.63 -15.08
C PRO A 22 -15.81 -2.09 -13.74
N HIS A 23 -14.56 -1.72 -13.48
CA HIS A 23 -13.82 -2.12 -12.27
C HIS A 23 -13.61 -0.96 -11.29
N SER A 24 -14.36 0.14 -11.42
CA SER A 24 -14.23 1.36 -10.60
C SER A 24 -14.30 1.08 -9.09
N HIS A 25 -15.32 0.35 -8.63
CA HIS A 25 -15.48 0.00 -7.20
C HIS A 25 -14.32 -0.85 -6.65
N TYR A 26 -13.77 -1.75 -7.48
CA TYR A 26 -12.63 -2.55 -7.08
C TYR A 26 -11.38 -1.69 -6.94
N MET A 27 -11.12 -0.79 -7.89
CA MET A 27 -10.00 0.16 -7.83
C MET A 27 -10.13 1.11 -6.63
N GLU A 28 -11.35 1.59 -6.34
CA GLU A 28 -11.64 2.39 -5.15
C GLU A 28 -11.34 1.62 -3.85
N SER A 29 -11.73 0.34 -3.79
CA SER A 29 -11.47 -0.51 -2.63
C SER A 29 -9.96 -0.72 -2.41
N LEU A 30 -9.19 -0.95 -3.49
CA LEU A 30 -7.73 -1.04 -3.41
C LEU A 30 -7.11 0.28 -2.95
N ALA A 31 -7.59 1.42 -3.45
CA ALA A 31 -7.09 2.72 -3.05
C ALA A 31 -7.29 2.97 -1.55
N ARG A 32 -8.48 2.64 -1.02
CA ARG A 32 -8.78 2.72 0.42
C ARG A 32 -7.95 1.75 1.25
N LEU A 33 -7.73 0.53 0.76
CA LEU A 33 -6.87 -0.46 1.42
C LEU A 33 -5.44 0.04 1.58
N PHE A 34 -4.85 0.57 0.50
CA PHE A 34 -3.48 1.08 0.53
C PHE A 34 -3.36 2.41 1.28
N ASP A 35 -4.43 3.22 1.36
CA ASP A 35 -4.48 4.38 2.26
C ASP A 35 -4.42 3.94 3.73
N ALA A 36 -5.26 2.98 4.11
CA ALA A 36 -5.27 2.42 5.45
C ALA A 36 -3.91 1.81 5.83
N ALA A 37 -3.27 1.09 4.90
CA ALA A 37 -1.94 0.52 5.08
C ALA A 37 -0.86 1.56 5.39
N GLN A 38 -0.98 2.80 4.88
CA GLN A 38 -0.03 3.88 5.20
C GLN A 38 -0.07 4.27 6.67
N THR A 39 -1.17 4.05 7.38
CA THR A 39 -1.25 4.31 8.83
C THR A 39 -0.27 3.41 9.60
N VAL A 40 -0.09 2.16 9.14
CA VAL A 40 0.89 1.22 9.74
C VAL A 40 2.32 1.72 9.54
N ASP A 41 2.65 2.24 8.35
CA ASP A 41 3.95 2.84 8.04
C ASP A 41 4.21 4.10 8.88
N GLN A 42 3.19 4.93 9.10
CA GLN A 42 3.30 6.11 9.97
C GLN A 42 3.57 5.72 11.42
N ILE A 43 2.89 4.70 11.95
CA ILE A 43 3.13 4.18 13.30
C ILE A 43 4.56 3.64 13.40
N ALA A 44 5.02 2.86 12.42
CA ALA A 44 6.38 2.31 12.41
C ALA A 44 7.46 3.39 12.52
N ARG A 45 7.30 4.51 11.82
CA ARG A 45 8.23 5.65 11.88
C ARG A 45 8.20 6.38 13.22
N GLN A 46 7.07 6.39 13.92
CA GLN A 46 6.95 7.00 15.25
C GLN A 46 7.61 6.17 16.35
N VAL A 47 7.83 4.87 16.14
CA VAL A 47 8.55 4.01 17.10
C VAL A 47 10.00 4.47 17.30
N GLU A 48 10.59 5.13 16.30
CA GLU A 48 11.95 5.67 16.36
C GLU A 48 12.05 6.99 17.15
N ASP A 49 10.93 7.55 17.64
CA ASP A 49 10.91 8.83 18.35
C ASP A 49 11.57 8.73 19.75
N PRO A 50 12.41 9.72 20.14
CA PRO A 50 13.18 9.68 21.40
C PRO A 50 12.34 9.49 22.67
N GLY A 51 11.11 9.99 22.69
CA GLY A 51 10.21 9.89 23.85
C GLY A 51 9.69 8.47 24.11
N LEU A 52 9.68 7.61 23.08
CA LEU A 52 9.22 6.21 23.19
C LEU A 52 10.36 5.24 23.52
N ARG A 53 11.62 5.66 23.34
CA ARG A 53 12.84 4.86 23.58
C ARG A 53 13.06 4.47 25.04
N HIS A 54 12.31 5.05 25.98
CA HIS A 54 12.38 4.71 27.40
C HIS A 54 11.31 3.69 27.83
N ALA A 55 10.43 3.29 26.91
CA ALA A 55 9.39 2.29 27.15
C ALA A 55 9.74 0.97 26.45
N ASP A 56 10.75 0.26 26.95
CA ASP A 56 11.37 -0.92 26.31
C ASP A 56 10.36 -1.98 25.82
N LYS A 57 9.35 -2.31 26.63
CA LYS A 57 8.35 -3.34 26.25
C LYS A 57 7.38 -2.85 25.18
N THR A 58 6.98 -1.58 25.21
CA THR A 58 6.06 -0.99 24.24
C THR A 58 6.75 -0.81 22.89
N GLN A 59 8.01 -0.39 22.89
CA GLN A 59 8.82 -0.27 21.67
C GLN A 59 8.97 -1.63 20.98
N VAL A 60 9.45 -2.64 21.69
CA VAL A 60 9.64 -3.99 21.12
C VAL A 60 8.33 -4.58 20.60
N GLY A 61 7.22 -4.36 21.33
CA GLY A 61 5.89 -4.79 20.89
C GLY A 61 5.46 -4.12 19.58
N LEU A 62 5.69 -2.81 19.44
CA LEU A 62 5.37 -2.07 18.22
C LEU A 62 6.24 -2.50 17.04
N GLU A 63 7.55 -2.68 17.23
CA GLU A 63 8.46 -3.19 16.19
C GLU A 63 8.03 -4.58 15.68
N LEU A 64 7.65 -5.48 16.58
CA LEU A 64 7.18 -6.81 16.21
C LEU A 64 5.85 -6.74 15.46
N CYS A 65 4.90 -5.94 15.94
CA CYS A 65 3.59 -5.75 15.30
C CYS A 65 3.73 -5.13 13.90
N THR A 66 4.56 -4.10 13.72
CA THR A 66 4.77 -3.46 12.42
C THR A 66 5.46 -4.40 11.44
N ARG A 67 6.43 -5.19 11.90
CA ARG A 67 7.06 -6.24 11.10
C ARG A 67 6.06 -7.30 10.64
N HIS A 68 5.25 -7.85 11.55
CA HIS A 68 4.23 -8.85 11.17
C HIS A 68 3.19 -8.27 10.20
N ALA A 69 2.78 -7.02 10.40
CA ALA A 69 1.89 -6.34 9.47
C ALA A 69 2.54 -6.20 8.08
N ALA A 70 3.81 -5.78 8.01
CA ALA A 70 4.55 -5.67 6.76
C ALA A 70 4.68 -7.03 6.04
N GLU A 71 5.00 -8.11 6.78
CA GLU A 71 5.06 -9.47 6.25
C GLU A 71 3.69 -9.94 5.72
N PHE A 72 2.61 -9.67 6.43
CA PHE A 72 1.25 -9.99 5.97
C PHE A 72 0.92 -9.26 4.65
N PHE A 73 1.22 -7.96 4.56
CA PHE A 73 1.00 -7.19 3.35
C PHE A 73 1.85 -7.71 2.19
N ALA A 74 3.14 -7.99 2.41
CA ALA A 74 4.03 -8.47 1.36
C ALA A 74 3.66 -9.88 0.86
N PHE A 75 3.39 -10.82 1.77
CA PHE A 75 3.18 -12.22 1.41
C PHE A 75 1.77 -12.52 0.90
N TYR A 76 0.76 -11.80 1.39
CA TYR A 76 -0.63 -12.07 1.04
C TYR A 76 -1.22 -10.92 0.22
N VAL A 77 -1.36 -9.74 0.81
CA VAL A 77 -2.16 -8.65 0.22
C VAL A 77 -1.58 -8.20 -1.13
N CYS A 78 -0.32 -7.76 -1.17
CA CYS A 78 0.33 -7.30 -2.39
C CYS A 78 0.38 -8.39 -3.46
N ARG A 79 0.54 -9.65 -3.08
CA ARG A 79 0.51 -10.77 -4.01
C ARG A 79 -0.84 -10.94 -4.68
N PHE A 80 -1.92 -10.93 -3.90
CA PHE A 80 -3.28 -11.04 -4.44
C PHE A 80 -3.59 -9.87 -5.37
N VAL A 81 -3.29 -8.63 -4.94
CA VAL A 81 -3.55 -7.43 -5.74
C VAL A 81 -2.75 -7.46 -7.05
N LEU A 82 -1.46 -7.79 -7.01
CA LEU A 82 -0.62 -7.85 -8.22
C LEU A 82 -1.09 -8.94 -9.19
N SER A 83 -1.50 -10.10 -8.67
CA SER A 83 -2.05 -11.19 -9.50
C SER A 83 -3.32 -10.73 -10.22
N ASP A 84 -4.24 -10.12 -9.49
CA ASP A 84 -5.51 -9.67 -10.06
C ASP A 84 -5.33 -8.52 -11.07
N LEU A 85 -4.48 -7.53 -10.76
CA LEU A 85 -4.13 -6.47 -11.70
C LEU A 85 -3.48 -7.02 -12.98
N SER A 86 -2.66 -8.06 -12.88
CA SER A 86 -2.06 -8.71 -14.05
C SER A 86 -3.12 -9.32 -14.97
N ILE A 87 -4.13 -9.98 -14.40
CA ILE A 87 -5.26 -10.55 -15.16
C ILE A 87 -6.09 -9.44 -15.83
N LEU A 88 -6.37 -8.34 -15.11
CA LEU A 88 -7.12 -7.21 -15.66
C LEU A 88 -6.36 -6.54 -16.82
N LEU A 89 -5.04 -6.36 -16.67
CA LEU A 89 -4.17 -5.83 -17.72
C LEU A 89 -4.13 -6.74 -18.94
N GLU A 90 -4.01 -8.05 -18.74
CA GLU A 90 -3.99 -9.02 -19.85
C GLU A 90 -5.30 -8.97 -20.65
N LYS A 91 -6.46 -8.94 -19.96
CA LYS A 91 -7.78 -8.80 -20.61
C LYS A 91 -7.89 -7.49 -21.39
N PHE A 92 -7.41 -6.39 -20.83
CA PHE A 92 -7.43 -5.09 -21.48
C PHE A 92 -6.58 -5.09 -22.76
N ILE A 93 -5.34 -5.60 -22.68
CA ILE A 93 -4.43 -5.67 -23.82
C ILE A 93 -5.00 -6.56 -24.93
N LYS A 94 -5.48 -7.76 -24.61
CA LYS A 94 -6.06 -8.69 -25.62
C LYS A 94 -7.23 -8.06 -26.37
N ARG A 95 -8.16 -7.44 -25.64
CA ARG A 95 -9.31 -6.75 -26.25
C ARG A 95 -8.89 -5.53 -27.07
N GLY A 96 -7.89 -4.76 -26.62
CA GLY A 96 -7.35 -3.65 -27.39
C GLY A 96 -6.73 -4.10 -28.71
N THR A 97 -6.01 -5.23 -28.71
CA THR A 97 -5.43 -5.82 -29.92
C THR A 97 -6.51 -6.22 -30.94
N GLU A 98 -7.62 -6.81 -30.50
CA GLU A 98 -8.76 -7.14 -31.39
C GLU A 98 -9.31 -5.90 -32.11
N TRP A 99 -9.33 -4.73 -31.46
CA TRP A 99 -9.86 -3.49 -32.03
C TRP A 99 -8.93 -2.84 -33.05
N VAL A 100 -7.65 -3.18 -33.02
CA VAL A 100 -6.65 -2.69 -33.98
C VAL A 100 -6.61 -3.57 -35.25
N ILE A 101 -6.99 -4.84 -35.14
CA ILE A 101 -6.95 -5.81 -36.24
C ILE A 101 -8.30 -5.88 -37.01
N ALA A 102 -9.38 -5.37 -36.41
CA ALA A 102 -10.69 -5.23 -37.05
C ALA A 102 -10.76 -3.97 -37.94
#